data_AF-A0AA39ZTE7-F1
#
_entry.id   AF-A0AA39ZTE7-F1
#
_cell.length_a   1.000
_cell.length_b   1.000
_cell.length_c   1.000
_cell.angle_alpha   90.00
_cell.angle_beta   90.00
_cell.angle_gamma   90.00
#
_symmetry.space_group_name_H-M   'P 1'
#
loop_
_entity.id
_entity.type
_entity.pdbx_description
1 polymer ?
#
loop_
_entity_poly.entity_id
_entity_poly.type
_entity_poly.pdbx_seq_one_letter_code
_entity_poly.pdbx_strand_id
1 'polypeptide(L)' 'LPRLVPPDSPGVTIRGHIFPPGTVLSVPMYSVHHSADIWGPDAGEFRPGRWDALTPEF' A
#
# COMPACT_ATOMS: atom_id res chain seq x y z
N LEU A 1 -3.03 -3.03 11.65
CA LEU A 1 -3.64 -2.09 12.63
C LEU A 1 -4.61 -1.19 11.87
N PRO A 2 -5.87 -1.04 12.32
CA PRO A 2 -6.82 -0.12 11.69
C PRO A 2 -6.25 1.31 11.70
N ARG A 3 -6.46 2.05 10.62
CA ARG A 3 -6.15 3.49 10.55
C ARG A 3 -7.46 4.25 10.70
N LEU A 4 -7.67 4.87 11.86
CA LEU A 4 -8.86 5.66 12.14
C LEU A 4 -8.65 7.08 11.61
N VAL A 5 -9.60 7.58 10.83
CA VAL A 5 -9.72 9.02 10.57
C VAL A 5 -10.16 9.67 11.88
N PRO A 6 -9.38 10.60 12.47
CA PRO A 6 -9.68 11.14 13.80
C PRO A 6 -11.12 11.71 13.87
N PRO A 7 -11.89 11.39 14.93
CA PRO A 7 -13.27 11.86 15.06
C PRO A 7 -13.43 13.39 15.08
N ASP A 8 -12.39 14.10 15.51
CA ASP A 8 -12.31 15.56 15.64
C ASP A 8 -11.62 16.24 14.44
N SER A 9 -11.46 15.53 13.32
CA SER A 9 -10.87 16.05 12.08
C SER A 9 -11.92 16.53 11.08
N PRO A 10 -11.53 17.26 10.01
CA PRO A 10 -12.41 17.52 8.87
C PRO A 10 -12.62 16.30 7.94
N GLY A 11 -12.09 15.12 8.29
CA GLY A 11 -12.01 13.96 7.40
C GLY A 11 -10.73 13.94 6.56
N VAL A 12 -10.62 12.99 5.63
CA VAL A 12 -9.46 12.90 4.72
C VAL A 12 -9.92 12.68 3.28
N THR A 13 -9.27 13.34 2.33
CA THR A 13 -9.50 13.09 0.90
C THR A 13 -8.34 12.27 0.34
N ILE A 14 -8.64 11.13 -0.27
CA ILE A 14 -7.65 10.26 -0.93
C ILE A 14 -8.13 10.02 -2.36
N ARG A 15 -7.31 10.40 -3.35
CA ARG A 15 -7.63 10.29 -4.79
C ARG A 15 -9.01 10.86 -5.17
N GLY A 16 -9.39 11.99 -4.56
CA GLY A 16 -10.68 12.64 -4.82
C GLY A 16 -11.89 12.04 -4.09
N HIS A 17 -11.70 10.95 -3.34
CA HIS A 17 -12.73 10.38 -2.48
C HIS A 17 -12.60 10.90 -1.05
N ILE A 18 -13.73 11.28 -0.44
CA ILE A 18 -13.78 11.82 0.93
C ILE A 18 -14.11 10.69 1.90
N PHE A 19 -13.28 10.52 2.92
CA PHE A 19 -13.51 9.64 4.05
C PHE A 19 -13.85 10.51 5.29
N PRO A 20 -15.08 10.42 5.82
CA PRO A 20 -15.50 11.21 6.98
C PRO A 20 -14.73 10.87 8.27
N PRO A 21 -14.79 11.76 9.28
CA PRO A 21 -14.31 11.47 10.63
C PRO A 21 -14.89 10.17 11.19
N GLY A 22 -14.09 9.43 11.94
CA GLY A 22 -14.49 8.14 12.51
C GLY A 22 -14.41 6.96 11.55
N THR A 23 -14.09 7.18 10.27
CA THR A 23 -13.91 6.09 9.30
C THR A 23 -12.68 5.26 9.65
N VAL A 24 -12.83 3.93 9.68
CA VAL A 24 -11.70 3.01 9.80
C VAL A 24 -11.25 2.59 8.41
N LEU A 25 -10.00 2.92 8.07
CA LEU A 25 -9.34 2.58 6.84
C LEU A 25 -8.37 1.41 7.06
N SER A 26 -8.22 0.60 6.01
CA SER A 26 -7.26 -0.50 5.95
C SER A 26 -6.50 -0.44 4.63
N VAL A 27 -5.23 -0.82 4.68
CA VAL A 27 -4.43 -1.09 3.48
C VAL A 27 -4.30 -2.60 3.38
N PRO A 28 -4.92 -3.27 2.40
CA PRO A 28 -4.86 -4.72 2.27
C PRO A 28 -3.47 -5.14 1.82
N MET A 29 -2.57 -5.39 2.79
CA MET A 29 -1.15 -5.68 2.52
C MET A 29 -0.96 -6.85 1.55
N TYR A 30 -1.75 -7.93 1.70
CA TYR A 30 -1.66 -9.08 0.80
C TYR A 30 -1.92 -8.69 -0.65
N SER A 31 -3.03 -8.01 -0.93
CA SER A 31 -3.39 -7.58 -2.28
C SER A 31 -2.37 -6.59 -2.85
N VAL A 32 -1.87 -5.64 -2.04
CA VAL A 32 -0.85 -4.69 -2.48
C VAL A 32 0.46 -5.39 -2.82
N HIS A 33 0.89 -6.37 -2.02
CA HIS A 33 2.13 -7.11 -2.26
C HIS A 33 2.04 -8.10 -3.44
N HIS A 34 0.84 -8.48 -3.87
CA HIS A 34 0.63 -9.36 -5.04
C HIS A 34 0.11 -8.61 -6.27
N SER A 35 0.09 -7.27 -6.24
CA SER A 35 -0.38 -6.47 -7.37
C SER A 35 0.67 -6.46 -8.49
N ALA A 36 0.31 -7.02 -9.65
CA ALA A 36 1.17 -6.99 -10.84
C ALA A 36 1.37 -5.56 -11.39
N ASP A 37 0.43 -4.64 -11.13
CA ASP A 37 0.57 -3.23 -11.51
C ASP A 37 1.70 -2.52 -10.75
N ILE A 38 2.04 -3.02 -9.55
CA ILE A 38 3.09 -2.46 -8.68
C ILE A 38 4.40 -3.23 -8.86
N TRP A 39 4.32 -4.56 -8.84
CA TRP A 39 5.49 -5.44 -8.74
C TRP A 39 5.88 -6.13 -10.05
N GLY A 40 5.08 -5.97 -11.11
CA GLY A 40 5.26 -6.63 -12.39
C GLY A 40 4.63 -8.03 -12.46
N PRO A 41 4.77 -8.73 -13.60
CA PRO A 41 4.11 -10.01 -13.84
C PRO A 41 4.45 -11.12 -12.85
N ASP A 42 5.60 -11.04 -12.18
CA ASP A 42 6.10 -12.02 -11.21
C ASP A 42 5.70 -11.70 -9.75
N ALA A 43 4.70 -10.82 -9.54
CA ALA A 43 4.25 -10.41 -8.21
C ALA A 43 3.78 -11.56 -7.30
N GLY A 44 3.41 -12.71 -7.89
CA GLY A 44 3.02 -13.92 -7.16
C GLY A 44 4.16 -14.87 -6.81
N GLU A 45 5.39 -14.56 -7.23
CA GLU A 45 6.53 -15.47 -7.10
C GLU A 45 7.42 -15.12 -5.90
N PHE A 46 7.88 -16.13 -5.16
CA PHE A 46 8.93 -15.96 -4.17
C PHE A 46 10.28 -15.78 -4.86
N ARG A 47 10.66 -14.52 -5.11
CA ARG A 47 11.89 -14.12 -5.79
C ARG A 47 12.80 -13.32 -4.85
N PRO A 48 13.62 -13.97 -4.01
CA PRO A 48 14.48 -13.28 -3.03
C PRO A 48 15.50 -12.34 -3.71
N GLY A 49 16.02 -12.71 -4.88
CA GLY A 49 16.96 -11.89 -5.66
C GLY A 49 16.33 -10.76 -6.49
N ARG A 50 15.12 -10.31 -6.16
CA ARG A 50 14.41 -9.24 -6.88
C ARG A 50 15.20 -7.92 -6.90
N TRP A 51 16.05 -7.71 -5.89
CA TRP A 51 16.73 -6.44 -5.65
C TRP A 51 18.24 -6.48 -5.86
N ASP A 52 18.80 -7.64 -6.21
CA ASP A 52 20.25 -7.85 -6.30
C ASP A 52 20.91 -6.89 -7.31
N ALA A 53 20.19 -6.50 -8.35
CA ALA A 53 20.68 -5.60 -9.39
C ALA A 53 20.37 -4.11 -9.15
N LEU A 54 19.69 -3.73 -8.06
CA LEU A 54 19.31 -2.32 -7.82
C LEU A 54 20.42 -1.48 -7.17
N THR A 55 21.40 -2.12 -6.54
CA THR A 55 22.50 -1.43 -5.88
C THR A 55 23.77 -1.75 -6.65
N PRO A 56 24.45 -0.75 -7.26
CA PRO A 56 25.75 -0.99 -7.87
C PRO A 56 26.71 -1.54 -6.81
N GLU A 57 27.39 -2.65 -7.12
CA GLU A 57 28.53 -3.09 -6.32
C GLU A 57 29.63 -2.01 -6.42
N PHE A 58 30.14 -1.55 -5.27
CA PHE A 58 31.14 -0.50 -5.18
C PHE A 58 32.42 -0.83 -5.96
#